data_AF-A0A3B8VB43-F1
#
_entry.id   AF-A0A3B8VB43-F1
#
_cell.length_a   1.000
_cell.length_b   1.000
_cell.length_c   1.000
_cell.angle_alpha   90.00
_cell.angle_beta   90.00
_cell.angle_gamma   90.00
#
_symmetry.space_group_name_H-M   'P 1'
#
loop_
_entity.id
_entity.type
_entity.pdbx_description
1 polymer ?
#
loop_
_entity_poly.entity_id
_entity_poly.type
_entity_poly.pdbx_seq_one_letter_code
_entity_poly.pdbx_strand_id
1 'polypeptide(L)'
;MIDIELITSKYHPKDYAIDYSHGTPVPWLTFDDFLPDDLLQKVQEEINAIPSHLWSNFTRAGSRMKECNNLKFAPTIRELALNFNSHEFVTWLEGMTGIEKIVPDPHFIGAGLMRCYQGDSLKLHTDFNWNEQLHLNRCLSMILYISPEWNESWEGSLEFWNFDKTECLHRIEPKPNRLLIWNYDERLIHGHPNSISSPEHISRDGLRMFYFRSNATPINPPHRSLYWFDDVQKMPYDRKENQ
;
A
#
# COMPACT_ATOMS: atom_id res chain seq x y z
N MET A 1 -14.31 15.41 5.98
CA MET A 1 -13.38 15.10 4.89
C MET A 1 -12.04 14.83 5.54
N ILE A 2 -11.35 13.75 5.19
CA ILE A 2 -10.01 13.44 5.70
C ILE A 2 -9.03 14.43 5.07
N ASP A 3 -8.27 15.14 5.91
CA ASP A 3 -7.20 16.04 5.49
C ASP A 3 -5.86 15.30 5.55
N ILE A 4 -5.46 14.71 4.43
CA ILE A 4 -4.24 13.89 4.36
C ILE A 4 -2.96 14.73 4.46
N GLU A 5 -2.99 16.00 4.03
CA GLU A 5 -1.86 16.92 4.19
C GLU A 5 -1.63 17.20 5.68
N LEU A 6 -2.69 17.49 6.43
CA LEU A 6 -2.57 17.69 7.87
C LEU A 6 -2.01 16.45 8.59
N ILE A 7 -2.47 15.25 8.21
CA ILE A 7 -1.97 13.99 8.76
C ILE A 7 -0.47 13.82 8.47
N THR A 8 -0.09 13.98 7.20
CA THR A 8 1.29 13.76 6.74
C THR A 8 2.25 14.88 7.12
N SER A 9 1.75 16.08 7.46
CA SER A 9 2.57 17.22 7.90
C SER A 9 3.39 16.95 9.17
N LYS A 10 2.94 16.00 10.00
CA LYS A 10 3.67 15.53 11.19
C LYS A 10 4.92 14.71 10.83
N TYR A 11 4.96 14.18 9.62
CA TYR A 11 5.96 13.22 9.15
C TYR A 11 6.70 13.79 7.93
N HIS A 12 7.42 14.90 8.10
CA HIS A 12 8.02 15.59 6.96
C HIS A 12 9.04 14.69 6.24
N PRO A 13 8.93 14.46 4.90
CA PRO A 13 9.69 13.41 4.22
C PRO A 13 11.21 13.42 4.41
N LYS A 14 11.82 14.60 4.49
CA LYS A 14 13.26 14.76 4.68
C LYS A 14 13.78 14.18 6.00
N ASP A 15 12.93 14.13 7.01
CA ASP A 15 13.31 13.65 8.35
C ASP A 15 13.41 12.11 8.37
N TYR A 16 12.80 11.44 7.39
CA TYR A 16 12.66 9.98 7.33
C TYR A 16 13.37 9.33 6.15
N ALA A 17 13.75 10.10 5.12
CA ALA A 17 14.31 9.55 3.88
C ALA A 17 15.59 8.72 4.11
N ILE A 18 16.46 9.15 5.03
CA ILE A 18 17.69 8.43 5.36
C ILE A 18 17.35 7.09 6.03
N ASP A 19 16.53 7.10 7.08
CA ASP A 19 16.13 5.89 7.82
C ASP A 19 15.40 4.90 6.91
N TYR A 20 14.48 5.41 6.08
CA TYR A 20 13.81 4.60 5.06
C TYR A 20 14.81 3.91 4.13
N SER A 21 15.76 4.66 3.58
CA SER A 21 16.74 4.15 2.62
C SER A 21 17.72 3.13 3.21
N HIS A 22 17.97 3.20 4.52
CA HIS A 22 18.81 2.26 5.25
C HIS A 22 18.07 1.00 5.74
N GLY A 23 16.76 0.93 5.53
CA GLY A 23 15.98 -0.28 5.77
C GLY A 23 16.61 -1.48 5.05
N THR A 24 16.66 -2.61 5.76
CA THR A 24 17.11 -3.90 5.21
C THR A 24 15.99 -4.93 5.38
N PRO A 25 15.90 -5.96 4.51
CA PRO A 25 16.72 -6.24 3.34
C PRO A 25 16.42 -5.32 2.13
N VAL A 26 15.34 -4.53 2.23
CA VAL A 26 14.95 -3.48 1.30
C VAL A 26 14.64 -2.21 2.09
N PRO A 27 14.61 -1.02 1.47
CA PRO A 27 14.12 0.19 2.13
C PRO A 27 12.70 0.00 2.70
N TRP A 28 12.51 0.32 3.97
CA TRP A 28 11.22 0.24 4.68
C TRP A 28 11.20 1.17 5.88
N LEU A 29 10.00 1.55 6.34
CA LEU A 29 9.81 2.34 7.56
C LEU A 29 8.41 2.16 8.13
N THR A 30 8.28 2.36 9.45
CA THR A 30 6.99 2.41 10.15
C THR A 30 6.72 3.77 10.77
N PHE A 31 5.46 4.19 10.76
CA PHE A 31 4.94 5.34 11.49
C PHE A 31 3.88 4.88 12.47
N ASP A 32 4.12 5.11 13.75
CA ASP A 32 3.13 4.89 14.81
C ASP A 32 2.25 6.14 14.96
N ASP A 33 1.03 5.93 15.48
CA ASP A 33 0.03 6.97 15.71
C ASP A 33 -0.30 7.80 14.45
N PHE A 34 -0.34 7.13 13.29
CA PHE A 34 -0.42 7.78 11.98
C PHE A 34 -1.71 8.59 11.81
N LEU A 35 -2.87 7.99 12.08
CA LEU A 35 -4.17 8.66 12.01
C LEU A 35 -4.51 9.37 13.34
N PRO A 36 -5.31 10.46 13.30
CA PRO A 36 -5.98 10.97 14.50
C PRO A 36 -6.85 9.90 15.16
N ASP A 37 -6.90 9.89 16.49
CA ASP A 37 -7.61 8.87 17.28
C ASP A 37 -9.09 8.73 16.89
N ASP A 38 -9.78 9.85 16.65
CA ASP A 38 -11.20 9.85 16.27
C ASP A 38 -11.43 9.24 14.88
N LEU A 39 -10.45 9.37 13.98
CA LEU A 39 -10.48 8.76 12.65
C LEU A 39 -10.18 7.26 12.75
N LEU A 40 -9.19 6.85 13.54
CA LEU A 40 -8.88 5.45 13.79
C LEU A 40 -10.09 4.71 14.37
N GLN A 41 -10.75 5.29 15.37
CA GLN A 41 -11.93 4.70 16.00
C GLN A 41 -13.04 4.45 14.96
N LYS A 42 -13.35 5.44 14.10
CA LYS A 42 -14.35 5.28 13.04
C LYS A 42 -13.98 4.18 12.05
N VAL A 43 -12.71 4.09 11.66
CA VAL A 43 -12.20 3.04 10.76
C VAL A 43 -12.36 1.65 11.41
N GLN A 44 -12.05 1.50 12.70
CA GLN A 44 -12.22 0.26 13.47
C GLN A 44 -13.70 -0.13 13.65
N GLU A 45 -14.59 0.83 13.81
CA GLU A 45 -16.04 0.57 13.85
C GLU A 45 -16.56 0.12 12.48
N GLU A 46 -16.18 0.81 11.40
CA GLU A 46 -16.65 0.51 10.05
C GLU A 46 -16.20 -0.86 9.54
N ILE A 47 -14.94 -1.26 9.75
CA ILE A 47 -14.46 -2.57 9.28
C ILE A 47 -15.26 -3.73 9.90
N ASN A 48 -15.72 -3.57 11.14
CA ASN A 48 -16.54 -4.55 11.84
C ASN A 48 -18.00 -4.54 11.36
N ALA A 49 -18.47 -3.43 10.81
CA ALA A 49 -19.81 -3.29 10.24
C ALA A 49 -19.94 -3.87 8.82
N ILE A 50 -18.82 -4.16 8.13
CA ILE A 50 -18.85 -4.72 6.77
C ILE A 50 -19.53 -6.11 6.79
N PRO A 51 -20.62 -6.32 6.02
CA PRO A 51 -21.29 -7.61 5.96
C PRO A 51 -20.36 -8.75 5.54
N SER A 52 -20.47 -9.90 6.22
CA SER A 52 -19.59 -11.05 6.01
C SER A 52 -19.56 -11.57 4.56
N HIS A 53 -20.66 -11.44 3.82
CA HIS A 53 -20.76 -11.87 2.41
C HIS A 53 -19.94 -11.02 1.43
N LEU A 54 -19.44 -9.85 1.86
CA LEU A 54 -18.56 -9.01 1.05
C LEU A 54 -17.08 -9.35 1.21
N TRP A 55 -16.76 -10.22 2.18
CA TRP A 55 -15.41 -10.73 2.39
C TRP A 55 -15.21 -11.99 1.56
N SER A 56 -14.11 -12.05 0.81
CA SER A 56 -13.65 -13.27 0.16
C SER A 56 -12.63 -13.98 1.05
N ASN A 57 -12.53 -15.31 0.90
CA ASN A 57 -11.47 -16.08 1.56
C ASN A 57 -10.30 -16.22 0.59
N PHE A 58 -9.12 -15.83 1.06
CA PHE A 58 -7.85 -16.14 0.41
C PHE A 58 -7.25 -17.38 1.04
N THR A 59 -6.97 -18.39 0.22
CA THR A 59 -6.23 -19.59 0.65
C THR A 59 -5.21 -20.00 -0.38
N ARG A 60 -3.93 -20.07 0.01
CA ARG A 60 -2.85 -20.52 -0.88
C ARG A 60 -1.65 -21.01 -0.07
N ALA A 61 -1.12 -22.18 -0.42
CA ALA A 61 0.09 -22.75 0.21
C ALA A 61 0.02 -22.79 1.75
N GLY A 62 -1.16 -23.10 2.32
CA GLY A 62 -1.38 -23.10 3.77
C GLY A 62 -1.63 -21.73 4.41
N SER A 63 -1.60 -20.66 3.61
CA SER A 63 -2.03 -19.32 4.04
C SER A 63 -3.53 -19.21 4.07
N ARG A 64 -4.06 -18.40 4.99
CA ARG A 64 -5.48 -18.10 5.18
C ARG A 64 -5.65 -16.66 5.62
N MET A 65 -6.59 -15.98 5.00
CA MET A 65 -6.94 -14.58 5.27
C MET A 65 -8.30 -14.27 4.64
N LYS A 66 -8.99 -13.26 5.14
CA LYS A 66 -10.13 -12.64 4.45
C LYS A 66 -9.74 -11.33 3.80
N GLU A 67 -10.32 -11.06 2.64
CA GLU A 67 -10.07 -9.84 1.86
C GLU A 67 -11.38 -9.13 1.53
N CYS A 68 -11.36 -7.80 1.47
CA CYS A 68 -12.52 -7.01 1.06
C CYS A 68 -12.11 -5.72 0.33
N ASN A 69 -12.55 -5.60 -0.93
CA ASN A 69 -12.38 -4.39 -1.73
C ASN A 69 -13.69 -3.60 -1.86
N ASN A 70 -14.82 -4.19 -1.45
CA ASN A 70 -16.11 -3.52 -1.51
C ASN A 70 -16.36 -2.67 -0.25
N LEU A 71 -15.91 -1.43 -0.31
CA LEU A 71 -16.00 -0.47 0.80
C LEU A 71 -17.33 0.29 0.86
N LYS A 72 -18.40 -0.23 0.23
CA LYS A 72 -19.71 0.43 0.21
C LYS A 72 -20.27 0.72 1.61
N PHE A 73 -19.98 -0.15 2.57
CA PHE A 73 -20.44 -0.05 3.97
C PHE A 73 -19.37 0.56 4.91
N ALA A 74 -18.26 1.02 4.36
CA ALA A 74 -17.17 1.63 5.10
C ALA A 74 -16.75 2.96 4.43
N PRO A 75 -17.61 3.99 4.48
CA PRO A 75 -17.37 5.26 3.79
C PRO A 75 -16.11 5.99 4.28
N THR A 76 -15.77 5.93 5.56
CA THR A 76 -14.55 6.51 6.11
C THR A 76 -13.32 5.76 5.61
N ILE A 77 -13.35 4.41 5.60
CA ILE A 77 -12.27 3.60 5.02
C ILE A 77 -12.10 3.88 3.53
N ARG A 78 -13.23 4.00 2.80
CA ARG A 78 -13.21 4.37 1.38
C ARG A 78 -12.58 5.73 1.15
N GLU A 79 -12.95 6.73 1.95
CA GLU A 79 -12.37 8.06 1.88
C GLU A 79 -10.86 8.04 2.19
N LEU A 80 -10.45 7.25 3.19
CA LEU A 80 -9.04 7.06 3.53
C LEU A 80 -8.25 6.44 2.38
N ALA A 81 -8.79 5.37 1.76
CA ALA A 81 -8.16 4.72 0.63
C ALA A 81 -8.06 5.65 -0.60
N LEU A 82 -9.05 6.54 -0.80
CA LEU A 82 -8.97 7.58 -1.83
C LEU A 82 -7.88 8.60 -1.52
N ASN A 83 -7.74 9.02 -0.26
CA ASN A 83 -6.65 9.90 0.18
C ASN A 83 -5.27 9.26 0.00
N PHE A 84 -5.14 7.96 0.25
CA PHE A 84 -3.90 7.22 -0.04
C PHE A 84 -3.55 7.11 -1.53
N ASN A 85 -4.49 7.42 -2.42
CA ASN A 85 -4.29 7.50 -3.87
C ASN A 85 -4.24 8.96 -4.38
N SER A 86 -4.30 9.96 -3.49
CA SER A 86 -4.30 11.38 -3.84
C SER A 86 -2.91 11.89 -4.26
N HIS A 87 -2.89 13.04 -4.94
CA HIS A 87 -1.64 13.69 -5.34
C HIS A 87 -0.76 14.03 -4.13
N GLU A 88 -1.39 14.54 -3.07
CA GLU A 88 -0.78 15.00 -1.83
C GLU A 88 -0.05 13.83 -1.15
N PHE A 89 -0.74 12.69 -1.02
CA PHE A 89 -0.14 11.50 -0.41
C PHE A 89 0.95 10.86 -1.29
N VAL A 90 0.72 10.78 -2.60
CA VAL A 90 1.74 10.27 -3.53
C VAL A 90 3.00 11.14 -3.46
N THR A 91 2.87 12.46 -3.49
CA THR A 91 4.01 13.39 -3.38
C THR A 91 4.76 13.20 -2.06
N TRP A 92 4.04 12.98 -0.95
CA TRP A 92 4.64 12.67 0.34
C TRP A 92 5.43 11.34 0.30
N LEU A 93 4.87 10.29 -0.30
CA LEU A 93 5.56 9.02 -0.51
C LEU A 93 6.82 9.19 -1.38
N GLU A 94 6.74 9.89 -2.51
CA GLU A 94 7.89 10.11 -3.39
C GLU A 94 9.02 10.84 -2.66
N GLY A 95 8.68 11.89 -1.89
CA GLY A 95 9.65 12.67 -1.13
C GLY A 95 10.38 11.87 -0.06
N MET A 96 9.72 10.87 0.53
CA MET A 96 10.30 10.02 1.58
C MET A 96 11.09 8.85 0.98
N THR A 97 10.51 8.19 -0.01
CA THR A 97 11.05 6.94 -0.57
C THR A 97 12.11 7.17 -1.63
N GLY A 98 12.16 8.37 -2.22
CA GLY A 98 12.99 8.69 -3.40
C GLY A 98 12.53 7.99 -4.68
N ILE A 99 11.41 7.28 -4.65
CA ILE A 99 10.80 6.67 -5.84
C ILE A 99 9.99 7.74 -6.55
N GLU A 100 10.40 8.11 -7.76
CA GLU A 100 9.67 9.09 -8.58
C GLU A 100 8.63 8.43 -9.50
N LYS A 101 7.63 9.22 -9.89
CA LYS A 101 6.56 8.90 -10.84
C LYS A 101 5.73 7.71 -10.37
N ILE A 102 5.42 7.70 -9.09
CA ILE A 102 4.54 6.72 -8.47
C ILE A 102 3.13 6.86 -9.06
N VAL A 103 2.56 5.73 -9.46
CA VAL A 103 1.19 5.62 -9.94
C VAL A 103 0.38 4.81 -8.91
N PRO A 104 -0.63 5.40 -8.27
CA PRO A 104 -1.53 4.69 -7.36
C PRO A 104 -2.46 3.72 -8.12
N ASP A 105 -2.96 2.70 -7.42
CA ASP A 105 -3.96 1.77 -7.96
C ASP A 105 -5.36 2.03 -7.39
N PRO A 106 -6.28 2.62 -8.19
CA PRO A 106 -7.65 2.85 -7.76
C PRO A 106 -8.52 1.58 -7.78
N HIS A 107 -8.02 0.45 -8.28
CA HIS A 107 -8.75 -0.81 -8.42
C HIS A 107 -8.47 -1.82 -7.30
N PHE A 108 -7.46 -1.55 -6.47
CA PHE A 108 -7.04 -2.40 -5.35
C PHE A 108 -6.72 -3.84 -5.74
N ILE A 109 -6.01 -4.04 -6.86
CA ILE A 109 -5.61 -5.39 -7.31
C ILE A 109 -4.63 -5.98 -6.30
N GLY A 110 -5.08 -7.02 -5.56
CA GLY A 110 -4.33 -7.65 -4.46
C GLY A 110 -4.23 -6.80 -3.18
N ALA A 111 -4.72 -5.56 -3.22
CA ALA A 111 -4.71 -4.60 -2.12
C ALA A 111 -6.07 -4.61 -1.39
N GLY A 112 -6.38 -3.56 -0.61
CA GLY A 112 -7.65 -3.40 0.09
C GLY A 112 -7.63 -3.92 1.53
N LEU A 113 -8.82 -4.15 2.10
CA LEU A 113 -8.94 -4.60 3.48
C LEU A 113 -8.53 -6.05 3.62
N MET A 114 -7.84 -6.33 4.71
CA MET A 114 -7.41 -7.66 5.09
C MET A 114 -7.73 -7.95 6.54
N ARG A 115 -8.10 -9.20 6.80
CA ARG A 115 -8.47 -9.69 8.13
C ARG A 115 -7.98 -11.11 8.33
N CYS A 116 -7.21 -11.34 9.39
CA CYS A 116 -6.80 -12.67 9.83
C CYS A 116 -7.30 -12.92 11.26
N TYR A 117 -7.86 -14.10 11.50
CA TYR A 117 -8.33 -14.52 12.83
C TYR A 117 -7.32 -15.44 13.52
N GLN A 118 -7.62 -15.85 14.74
CA GLN A 118 -6.91 -16.92 15.43
C GLN A 118 -6.76 -18.15 14.51
N GLY A 119 -5.55 -18.69 14.42
CA GLY A 119 -5.19 -19.83 13.57
C GLY A 119 -4.75 -19.45 12.15
N ASP A 120 -5.12 -18.27 11.65
CA ASP A 120 -4.74 -17.81 10.30
C ASP A 120 -3.25 -17.44 10.24
N SER A 121 -2.67 -17.57 9.04
CA SER A 121 -1.29 -17.19 8.75
C SER A 121 -1.16 -16.80 7.29
N LEU A 122 -0.16 -15.97 6.98
CA LEU A 122 0.26 -15.70 5.60
C LEU A 122 1.69 -16.18 5.47
N LYS A 123 1.88 -17.33 4.81
CA LYS A 123 3.17 -17.99 4.71
C LYS A 123 4.18 -17.11 3.97
N LEU A 124 5.46 -17.36 4.22
CA LEU A 124 6.55 -16.63 3.58
C LEU A 124 6.44 -16.71 2.05
N HIS A 125 6.43 -15.56 1.40
CA HIS A 125 6.26 -15.41 -0.03
C HIS A 125 7.00 -14.16 -0.54
N THR A 126 7.12 -14.06 -1.85
CA THR A 126 7.46 -12.82 -2.55
C THR A 126 6.20 -12.29 -3.22
N ASP A 127 6.09 -10.98 -3.29
CA ASP A 127 4.90 -10.32 -3.82
C ASP A 127 4.84 -10.39 -5.36
N PHE A 128 3.63 -10.32 -5.91
CA PHE A 128 3.47 -10.17 -7.36
C PHE A 128 4.04 -8.82 -7.82
N ASN A 129 4.65 -8.82 -9.01
CA ASN A 129 5.37 -7.68 -9.56
C ASN A 129 4.56 -6.83 -10.54
N TRP A 130 3.43 -7.34 -11.04
CA TRP A 130 2.73 -6.76 -12.19
C TRP A 130 1.23 -6.59 -11.93
N ASN A 131 0.72 -5.40 -12.22
CA ASN A 131 -0.72 -5.13 -12.26
C ASN A 131 -1.20 -5.20 -13.70
N GLU A 132 -1.92 -6.28 -14.04
CA GLU A 132 -2.42 -6.53 -15.39
C GLU A 132 -3.45 -5.49 -15.84
N GLN A 133 -4.27 -4.97 -14.92
CA GLN A 133 -5.32 -4.01 -15.27
C GLN A 133 -4.76 -2.64 -15.66
N LEU A 134 -3.68 -2.21 -15.01
CA LEU A 134 -3.02 -0.93 -15.27
C LEU A 134 -1.82 -1.05 -16.23
N HIS A 135 -1.33 -2.28 -16.45
CA HIS A 135 -0.07 -2.57 -17.12
C HIS A 135 1.14 -1.83 -16.51
N LEU A 136 1.30 -1.95 -15.19
CA LEU A 136 2.36 -1.28 -14.43
C LEU A 136 3.12 -2.26 -13.52
N ASN A 137 4.38 -1.94 -13.26
CA ASN A 137 5.25 -2.71 -12.36
C ASN A 137 5.11 -2.19 -10.93
N ARG A 138 4.92 -3.08 -9.96
CA ARG A 138 4.86 -2.74 -8.54
C ARG A 138 6.21 -2.18 -8.10
N CYS A 139 6.18 -1.12 -7.31
CA CYS A 139 7.38 -0.47 -6.79
C CYS A 139 7.35 -0.27 -5.27
N LEU A 140 6.15 -0.17 -4.69
CA LEU A 140 5.97 0.13 -3.29
C LEU A 140 4.76 -0.61 -2.73
N SER A 141 4.86 -0.91 -1.44
CA SER A 141 3.82 -1.56 -0.67
C SER A 141 3.58 -0.78 0.61
N MET A 142 2.34 -0.78 1.05
CA MET A 142 1.93 -0.11 2.27
C MET A 142 0.85 -0.91 2.99
N ILE A 143 0.90 -0.93 4.31
CA ILE A 143 -0.16 -1.45 5.19
C ILE A 143 -0.39 -0.46 6.31
N LEU A 144 -1.64 0.00 6.47
CA LEU A 144 -2.08 0.60 7.72
C LEU A 144 -2.73 -0.49 8.57
N TYR A 145 -2.19 -0.76 9.75
CA TYR A 145 -2.78 -1.67 10.71
C TYR A 145 -3.87 -0.98 11.51
N ILE A 146 -5.07 -1.59 11.50
CA ILE A 146 -6.29 -1.03 12.09
C ILE A 146 -6.96 -2.01 13.05
N SER A 147 -6.23 -3.02 13.52
CA SER A 147 -6.66 -3.85 14.65
C SER A 147 -6.97 -2.94 15.87
N PRO A 148 -7.94 -3.30 16.73
CA PRO A 148 -8.26 -2.52 17.93
C PRO A 148 -7.10 -2.49 18.94
N GLU A 149 -6.44 -3.63 19.10
CA GLU A 149 -5.28 -3.83 19.95
C GLU A 149 -4.40 -4.94 19.37
N TRP A 150 -3.14 -5.00 19.80
CA TRP A 150 -2.29 -6.15 19.50
C TRP A 150 -1.32 -6.41 20.64
N ASN A 151 -1.21 -7.68 21.04
CA ASN A 151 -0.17 -8.15 21.94
C ASN A 151 0.86 -8.96 21.16
N GLU A 152 2.14 -8.68 21.37
CA GLU A 152 3.25 -9.38 20.71
C GLU A 152 3.19 -10.91 20.90
N SER A 153 2.70 -11.40 22.05
CA SER A 153 2.57 -12.84 22.32
C SER A 153 1.52 -13.55 21.45
N TRP A 154 0.73 -12.80 20.67
CA TRP A 154 -0.30 -13.35 19.79
C TRP A 154 0.22 -13.73 18.40
N GLU A 155 1.55 -13.67 18.18
CA GLU A 155 2.18 -13.84 16.87
C GLU A 155 1.65 -12.78 15.86
N GLY A 156 1.62 -13.09 14.56
CA GLY A 156 1.03 -12.22 13.53
C GLY A 156 1.89 -11.04 13.09
N SER A 157 3.09 -10.88 13.64
CA SER A 157 4.09 -9.93 13.13
C SER A 157 4.44 -10.23 11.68
N LEU A 158 4.54 -9.19 10.85
CA LEU A 158 5.08 -9.31 9.52
C LEU A 158 6.59 -9.50 9.62
N GLU A 159 7.09 -10.61 9.09
CA GLU A 159 8.50 -10.95 9.06
C GLU A 159 9.13 -10.50 7.74
N PHE A 160 10.29 -9.84 7.78
CA PHE A 160 11.17 -9.65 6.63
C PHE A 160 12.39 -10.54 6.77
N TRP A 161 12.62 -11.38 5.77
CA TRP A 161 13.73 -12.31 5.72
C TRP A 161 14.82 -11.82 4.78
N ASN A 162 16.07 -12.24 5.04
CA ASN A 162 17.13 -12.05 4.06
C ASN A 162 16.80 -12.76 2.72
N PHE A 163 17.46 -12.35 1.64
CA PHE A 163 17.17 -12.88 0.30
C PHE A 163 17.47 -14.38 0.14
N ASP A 164 18.32 -14.94 1.01
CA ASP A 164 18.62 -16.37 1.04
C ASP A 164 17.61 -17.20 1.85
N LYS A 165 16.61 -16.56 2.49
CA LYS A 165 15.59 -17.19 3.34
C LYS A 165 16.18 -18.01 4.50
N THR A 166 17.30 -17.59 5.05
CA THR A 166 17.98 -18.27 6.16
C THR A 166 17.74 -17.59 7.50
N GLU A 167 17.46 -16.29 7.49
CA GLU A 167 17.31 -15.48 8.70
C GLU A 167 16.15 -14.49 8.59
N CYS A 168 15.35 -14.42 9.65
CA CYS A 168 14.34 -13.38 9.85
C CYS A 168 15.06 -12.13 10.39
N LEU A 169 15.18 -11.10 9.56
CA LEU A 169 15.89 -9.87 9.91
C LEU A 169 15.03 -8.92 10.76
N HIS A 170 13.73 -8.86 10.46
CA HIS A 170 12.81 -7.95 11.14
C HIS A 170 11.47 -8.62 11.41
N ARG A 171 10.88 -8.27 12.55
CA ARG A 171 9.52 -8.64 12.96
C ARG A 171 8.75 -7.36 13.26
N ILE A 172 7.75 -7.06 12.44
CA ILE A 172 6.95 -5.83 12.55
C ILE A 172 5.57 -6.21 13.07
N GLU A 173 5.33 -5.91 14.34
CA GLU A 173 4.03 -6.12 14.97
C GLU A 173 2.93 -5.30 14.28
N PRO A 174 1.72 -5.86 14.09
CA PRO A 174 0.58 -5.16 13.53
C PRO A 174 -0.11 -4.26 14.58
N LYS A 175 0.66 -3.35 15.19
CA LYS A 175 0.17 -2.43 16.21
C LYS A 175 -0.96 -1.55 15.66
N PRO A 176 -2.00 -1.26 16.45
CA PRO A 176 -3.02 -0.29 16.05
C PRO A 176 -2.40 1.02 15.57
N ASN A 177 -2.94 1.58 14.49
CA ASN A 177 -2.52 2.87 13.94
C ASN A 177 -1.08 2.93 13.40
N ARG A 178 -0.44 1.77 13.17
CA ARG A 178 0.87 1.68 12.54
C ARG A 178 0.74 1.66 11.03
N LEU A 179 1.35 2.63 10.36
CA LEU A 179 1.58 2.61 8.93
C LEU A 179 2.95 1.98 8.64
N LEU A 180 2.99 0.95 7.81
CA LEU A 180 4.22 0.32 7.33
C LEU A 180 4.33 0.55 5.83
N ILE A 181 5.51 0.98 5.36
CA ILE A 181 5.81 1.19 3.94
C ILE A 181 7.13 0.48 3.61
N TRP A 182 7.20 -0.18 2.46
CA TRP A 182 8.44 -0.81 1.98
C TRP A 182 8.52 -0.89 0.46
N ASN A 183 9.75 -0.88 -0.05
CA ASN A 183 10.04 -1.07 -1.46
C ASN A 183 9.70 -2.48 -1.91
N TYR A 184 9.19 -2.60 -3.13
CA TYR A 184 9.12 -3.87 -3.83
C TYR A 184 10.52 -4.35 -4.24
N ASP A 185 10.84 -5.61 -3.96
CA ASP A 185 11.96 -6.36 -4.55
C ASP A 185 11.46 -7.79 -4.80
N GLU A 186 11.77 -8.36 -5.96
CA GLU A 186 11.30 -9.70 -6.35
C GLU A 186 11.82 -10.82 -5.43
N ARG A 187 12.90 -10.56 -4.68
CA ARG A 187 13.54 -11.48 -3.73
C ARG A 187 13.13 -11.23 -2.29
N LEU A 188 12.37 -10.16 -2.00
CA LEU A 188 11.94 -9.87 -0.64
C LEU A 188 10.96 -10.94 -0.15
N ILE A 189 11.46 -11.82 0.71
CA ILE A 189 10.65 -12.86 1.35
C ILE A 189 10.05 -12.30 2.62
N HIS A 190 8.71 -12.34 2.70
CA HIS A 190 7.99 -11.83 3.84
C HIS A 190 6.66 -12.55 4.08
N GLY A 191 6.07 -12.34 5.25
CA GLY A 191 4.78 -12.89 5.65
C GLY A 191 4.61 -12.90 7.17
N HIS A 192 3.47 -13.37 7.66
CA HIS A 192 3.33 -13.74 9.08
C HIS A 192 3.12 -15.27 9.14
N PRO A 193 4.22 -16.05 9.12
CA PRO A 193 4.14 -17.49 8.86
C PRO A 193 3.57 -18.28 10.03
N ASN A 194 3.71 -17.78 11.25
CA ASN A 194 3.13 -18.37 12.46
C ASN A 194 1.63 -18.08 12.51
N SER A 195 0.87 -19.07 12.95
CA SER A 195 -0.56 -18.91 13.17
C SER A 195 -0.82 -17.94 14.32
N ILE A 196 -1.75 -17.02 14.10
CA ILE A 196 -2.18 -16.05 15.11
C ILE A 196 -2.78 -16.78 16.32
N SER A 197 -2.42 -16.34 17.53
CA SER A 197 -2.91 -16.89 18.80
C SER A 197 -3.73 -15.88 19.62
N SER A 198 -4.24 -14.81 18.98
CA SER A 198 -5.13 -13.83 19.60
C SER A 198 -6.45 -14.46 20.09
N PRO A 199 -7.17 -13.81 21.02
CA PRO A 199 -8.54 -14.18 21.36
C PRO A 199 -9.46 -14.18 20.13
N GLU A 200 -10.50 -15.03 20.13
CA GLU A 200 -11.42 -15.20 18.98
C GLU A 200 -12.08 -13.90 18.48
N HIS A 201 -12.30 -12.93 19.38
CA HIS A 201 -12.93 -11.65 19.06
C HIS A 201 -11.94 -10.58 18.58
N ILE A 202 -10.64 -10.87 18.57
CA ILE A 202 -9.58 -9.96 18.10
C ILE A 202 -9.01 -10.49 16.79
N SER A 203 -9.21 -9.72 15.72
CA SER A 203 -8.62 -9.96 14.41
C SER A 203 -7.42 -9.06 14.14
N ARG A 204 -6.47 -9.58 13.35
CA ARG A 204 -5.40 -8.80 12.73
C ARG A 204 -5.95 -8.14 11.48
N ASP A 205 -6.18 -6.83 11.55
CA ASP A 205 -6.84 -6.06 10.51
C ASP A 205 -5.91 -5.02 9.90
N GLY A 206 -6.08 -4.76 8.60
CA GLY A 206 -5.32 -3.72 7.91
C GLY A 206 -5.92 -3.29 6.59
N LEU A 207 -5.51 -2.12 6.14
CA LEU A 207 -5.73 -1.62 4.79
C LEU A 207 -4.40 -1.67 4.04
N ARG A 208 -4.32 -2.51 3.01
CA ARG A 208 -3.13 -2.62 2.16
C ARG A 208 -3.30 -1.77 0.92
N MET A 209 -2.22 -1.12 0.50
CA MET A 209 -2.15 -0.31 -0.71
C MET A 209 -0.86 -0.64 -1.46
N PHE A 210 -0.93 -0.72 -2.78
CA PHE A 210 0.23 -0.97 -3.63
C PHE A 210 0.36 0.14 -4.65
N TYR A 211 1.61 0.47 -4.96
CA TYR A 211 1.92 1.54 -5.90
C TYR A 211 2.87 1.05 -6.98
N PHE A 212 2.77 1.67 -8.14
CA PHE A 212 3.34 1.16 -9.37
C PHE A 212 4.14 2.22 -10.12
N ARG A 213 4.92 1.79 -11.10
CA ARG A 213 5.60 2.66 -12.06
C ARG A 213 5.46 2.11 -13.47
N SER A 214 5.46 3.03 -14.42
CA SER A 214 5.56 2.70 -15.83
C SER A 214 7.02 2.72 -16.27
N ASN A 215 7.39 1.74 -17.09
CA ASN A 215 8.61 1.76 -17.90
C ASN A 215 8.28 1.91 -19.39
N ALA A 216 7.06 2.35 -19.72
CA ALA A 216 6.61 2.50 -21.10
C ALA A 216 7.39 3.62 -21.80
N THR A 217 7.79 3.34 -23.04
CA THR A 217 8.32 4.34 -23.97
C THR A 217 7.19 4.90 -24.83
N PRO A 218 7.20 6.20 -25.19
CA PRO A 218 6.18 6.76 -26.07
C PRO A 218 6.07 6.00 -27.39
N ILE A 219 4.84 5.62 -27.77
CA ILE A 219 4.56 4.96 -29.06
C ILE A 219 4.64 5.98 -30.21
N ASN A 220 4.23 7.22 -29.95
CA ASN A 220 4.35 8.34 -30.88
C ASN A 220 5.35 9.37 -30.35
N PRO A 221 5.99 10.18 -31.23
CA PRO A 221 6.82 11.29 -30.80
C PRO A 221 6.07 12.19 -29.82
N PRO A 222 6.64 12.48 -28.63
CA PRO A 222 5.97 13.29 -27.63
C PRO A 222 5.78 14.72 -28.14
N HIS A 223 4.58 15.25 -27.93
CA HIS A 223 4.26 16.64 -28.23
C HIS A 223 3.26 17.17 -27.19
N ARG A 224 3.25 18.50 -27.00
CA ARG A 224 2.16 19.20 -26.28
C ARG A 224 0.91 19.28 -27.15
N SER A 225 -0.18 19.89 -26.67
CA SER A 225 -1.36 20.15 -27.50
C SER A 225 -0.98 20.89 -28.79
N LEU A 226 -1.34 20.29 -29.94
CA LEU A 226 -1.05 20.81 -31.27
C LEU A 226 -2.23 21.66 -31.74
N TYR A 227 -2.00 22.96 -31.97
CA TYR A 227 -3.06 23.91 -32.32
C TYR A 227 -3.13 24.24 -33.81
N TRP A 228 -2.19 23.76 -34.61
CA TRP A 228 -2.16 24.00 -36.05
C TRP A 228 -2.34 22.69 -36.82
N PHE A 229 -2.91 22.81 -38.02
CA PHE A 229 -3.18 21.69 -38.91
C PHE A 229 -2.54 21.96 -40.27
N ASP A 230 -1.74 21.02 -40.74
CA ASP A 230 -1.19 21.06 -42.09
C ASP A 230 -2.25 20.46 -43.04
N ASP A 231 -2.89 21.32 -43.84
CA ASP A 231 -3.92 20.90 -44.79
C ASP A 231 -3.40 20.01 -45.91
N VAL A 232 -2.09 20.00 -46.17
CA VAL A 232 -1.43 19.17 -47.19
C VAL A 232 -1.07 17.82 -46.61
N GLN A 233 -0.39 17.79 -45.47
CA GLN A 233 0.01 16.55 -44.79
C GLN A 233 -1.15 15.88 -44.04
N LYS A 234 -2.27 16.59 -43.84
CA LYS A 234 -3.42 16.17 -43.03
C LYS A 234 -3.01 15.76 -41.62
N MET A 235 -2.04 16.47 -41.04
CA MET A 235 -1.51 16.20 -39.71
C MET A 235 -1.52 17.45 -38.84
N PRO A 236 -1.83 17.32 -37.55
CA PRO A 236 -1.60 18.39 -36.61
C PRO A 236 -0.09 18.62 -36.42
N TYR A 237 0.32 19.86 -36.17
CA TYR A 237 1.71 20.20 -35.91
C TYR A 237 1.83 21.32 -34.86
N ASP A 238 3.04 21.47 -34.32
CA ASP A 238 3.40 22.55 -33.41
C ASP A 238 4.19 23.59 -34.19
N ARG A 239 3.84 24.86 -34.06
CA ARG A 239 4.73 25.93 -34.50
C ARG A 239 5.79 26.05 -33.42
N LYS A 240 7.02 25.68 -33.74
CA LYS A 240 8.17 26.07 -32.92
C LYS A 240 8.18 27.60 -32.92
N GLU A 241 7.75 28.21 -31.82
CA GLU A 241 8.09 29.62 -31.58
C GLU A 241 9.61 29.69 -31.60
N ASN A 242 10.17 30.60 -32.40
CA ASN A 242 11.61 30.83 -32.42
C ASN A 242 12.07 31.07 -30.97
N GLN A 243 12.81 30.13 -30.41
CA GLN A 243 13.54 30.30 -29.14
C GLN A 243 14.56 31.42 -29.29
#